data_AF-A0A956C2E7-F1
#
_entry.id   AF-A0A956C2E7-F1
#
_cell.length_a   1.000
_cell.length_b   1.000
_cell.length_c   1.000
_cell.angle_alpha   90.00
_cell.angle_beta   90.00
_cell.angle_gamma   90.00
#
_symmetry.space_group_name_H-M   'P 1'
#
loop_
_entity.id
_entity.type
_entity.pdbx_description
1 polymer ?
#
loop_
_entity_poly.entity_id
_entity_poly.type
_entity_poly.pdbx_seq_one_letter_code
_entity_poly.pdbx_strand_id
1 'polypeptide(L)'
;STRVDELVGRGPVSAAVGAHLLHRRGVVAEWALADERRAALRPLTRGMDHLDGERLLAVIEELEGGRGDEGVAITDRRIATRAAGETRSVRLSLVTGVELRHETDKSSLTVLAGKHSFTIVMQSSREAAPDLARWLDEVTRLAPETRMEASTRSWPSTEEAALAAALSARGELPDAHARELCARVDVLERNDRFGRGARGGKWLSPLSVADFVHALGIAMGAPARRKVDGAVTVLDFALRRPMNARGSSRRNISVLAPTGFEWVSLPKGPTVASMRAYITDLVGATGFGISGLRAREETATDEVMVEVERGLPALERELMRRRCAYGLDVRPAELAQIRNDVVARRIAALLDEC
;
A
#
# COMPACT_ATOMS: atom_id res chain seq x y z
N SER A 1 -25.58 14.40 1.64
CA SER A 1 -25.92 13.48 2.75
C SER A 1 -25.58 12.04 2.38
N THR A 2 -26.00 11.53 1.21
CA THR A 2 -25.89 10.10 0.82
C THR A 2 -24.53 9.42 1.09
N ARG A 3 -23.40 10.05 0.78
CA ARG A 3 -22.06 9.45 1.01
C ARG A 3 -21.59 9.49 2.48
N VAL A 4 -22.13 10.39 3.29
CA VAL A 4 -21.89 10.41 4.75
C VAL A 4 -22.69 9.30 5.40
N ASP A 5 -23.94 9.09 4.96
CA ASP A 5 -24.78 7.98 5.41
C ASP A 5 -24.15 6.62 5.04
N GLU A 6 -23.46 6.54 3.89
CA GLU A 6 -22.67 5.36 3.51
C GLU A 6 -21.47 5.09 4.43
N LEU A 7 -20.87 6.10 5.08
CA LEU A 7 -19.81 5.88 6.07
C LEU A 7 -20.38 5.36 7.39
N VAL A 8 -21.53 5.87 7.81
CA VAL A 8 -22.18 5.41 9.04
C VAL A 8 -22.48 3.91 8.97
N GLY A 9 -22.88 3.43 7.78
CA GLY A 9 -23.10 1.99 7.54
C GLY A 9 -21.84 1.12 7.49
N ARG A 10 -20.63 1.67 7.64
CA ARG A 10 -19.36 0.91 7.56
C ARG A 10 -18.79 0.51 8.92
N GLY A 11 -19.34 1.04 10.01
CA GLY A 11 -18.92 0.70 11.37
C GLY A 11 -18.81 1.94 12.27
N PRO A 12 -18.64 1.74 13.59
CA PRO A 12 -18.72 2.81 14.57
C PRO A 12 -17.59 3.85 14.42
N VAL A 13 -16.37 3.42 14.08
CA VAL A 13 -15.26 4.34 13.79
C VAL A 13 -15.56 5.22 12.57
N SER A 14 -16.14 4.65 11.52
CA SER A 14 -16.50 5.38 10.30
C SER A 14 -17.66 6.36 10.55
N ALA A 15 -18.64 5.97 11.35
CA ALA A 15 -19.73 6.83 11.78
C ALA A 15 -19.22 8.06 12.53
N ALA A 16 -18.29 7.86 13.47
CA ALA A 16 -17.66 8.93 14.24
C ALA A 16 -16.88 9.92 13.33
N VAL A 17 -16.19 9.43 12.29
CA VAL A 17 -15.53 10.30 11.30
C VAL A 17 -16.56 11.19 10.58
N GLY A 18 -17.68 10.62 10.15
CA GLY A 18 -18.77 11.37 9.52
C GLY A 18 -19.35 12.44 10.44
N ALA A 19 -19.57 12.11 11.71
CA ALA A 19 -20.18 13.01 12.69
C ALA A 19 -19.27 14.18 13.11
N HIS A 20 -17.96 13.98 13.15
CA HIS A 20 -17.04 14.93 13.75
C HIS A 20 -16.09 15.63 12.77
N LEU A 21 -15.64 14.94 11.72
CA LEU A 21 -14.49 15.39 10.92
C LEU A 21 -14.86 15.90 9.52
N LEU A 22 -15.77 15.23 8.80
CA LEU A 22 -15.97 15.50 7.37
C LEU A 22 -16.63 16.84 7.03
N HIS A 23 -17.12 17.57 8.03
CA HIS A 23 -17.71 18.90 7.85
C HIS A 23 -16.69 20.04 8.07
N ARG A 24 -15.40 19.72 8.22
CA ARG A 24 -14.37 20.68 8.64
C ARG A 24 -13.42 21.07 7.52
N ARG A 25 -12.96 22.32 7.59
CA ARG A 25 -11.96 22.85 6.67
C ARG A 25 -10.64 22.08 6.85
N GLY A 26 -10.00 21.72 5.74
CA GLY A 26 -8.74 20.97 5.74
C GLY A 26 -8.90 19.45 5.91
N VAL A 27 -10.12 18.97 6.16
CA VAL A 27 -10.44 17.53 6.19
C VAL A 27 -11.05 17.13 4.86
N VAL A 28 -10.45 16.15 4.20
CA VAL A 28 -10.91 15.64 2.91
C VAL A 28 -11.27 14.17 3.07
N ALA A 29 -12.50 13.82 2.70
CA ALA A 29 -12.94 12.43 2.63
C ALA A 29 -12.20 11.68 1.52
N GLU A 30 -12.00 10.38 1.72
CA GLU A 30 -11.30 9.51 0.76
C GLU A 30 -11.85 9.62 -0.68
N TRP A 31 -13.17 9.61 -0.85
CA TRP A 31 -13.82 9.71 -2.16
C TRP A 31 -13.78 11.10 -2.79
N ALA A 32 -13.37 12.12 -2.04
CA ALA A 32 -13.23 13.50 -2.51
C ALA A 32 -11.79 13.82 -2.91
N LEU A 33 -10.83 12.92 -2.66
CA LEU A 33 -9.45 13.08 -3.08
C LEU A 33 -9.33 12.86 -4.59
N ALA A 34 -8.80 13.86 -5.29
CA ALA A 34 -8.37 13.73 -6.68
C ALA A 34 -7.17 12.76 -6.81
N ASP A 35 -6.99 12.14 -7.98
CA ASP A 35 -5.94 11.13 -8.21
C ASP A 35 -4.53 11.65 -7.91
N GLU A 36 -4.23 12.89 -8.33
CA GLU A 36 -2.94 13.56 -8.05
C GLU A 36 -2.69 13.69 -6.55
N ARG A 37 -3.72 14.05 -5.78
CA ARG A 37 -3.63 14.15 -4.31
C ARG A 37 -3.49 12.79 -3.67
N ARG A 38 -4.21 11.76 -4.14
CA ARG A 38 -4.03 10.38 -3.65
C ARG A 38 -2.60 9.91 -3.86
N ALA A 39 -2.00 10.22 -5.01
CA ALA A 39 -0.59 9.90 -5.28
C ALA A 39 0.37 10.58 -4.28
N ALA A 40 0.14 11.86 -3.95
CA ALA A 40 0.91 12.60 -2.96
C ALA A 40 0.78 12.02 -1.53
N LEU A 41 -0.39 11.46 -1.20
CA LEU A 41 -0.69 10.91 0.12
C LEU A 41 -0.20 9.47 0.35
N ARG A 42 0.29 8.78 -0.70
CA ARG A 42 0.80 7.40 -0.60
C ARG A 42 1.81 7.19 0.54
N PRO A 43 2.74 8.10 0.85
CA PRO A 43 3.66 7.93 1.98
C PRO A 43 2.99 7.92 3.36
N LEU A 44 1.79 8.51 3.49
CA LEU A 44 0.98 8.49 4.72
C LEU A 44 0.12 7.22 4.82
N THR A 45 -0.39 6.73 3.68
CA THR A 45 -1.31 5.60 3.62
C THR A 45 -0.58 4.26 3.43
N ARG A 46 0.71 4.29 3.12
CA ARG A 46 1.57 3.10 3.03
C ARG A 46 1.49 2.24 4.29
N GLY A 47 1.46 0.93 4.10
CA GLY A 47 1.45 -0.07 5.16
C GLY A 47 0.08 -0.34 5.77
N MET A 48 -1.01 0.16 5.17
CA MET A 48 -2.37 -0.26 5.52
C MET A 48 -2.54 -1.78 5.31
N ASP A 49 -3.34 -2.43 6.15
CA ASP A 49 -3.64 -3.86 6.01
C ASP A 49 -4.71 -4.08 4.93
N HIS A 50 -4.25 -4.15 3.69
CA HIS A 50 -5.12 -4.35 2.53
C HIS A 50 -5.81 -5.72 2.55
N LEU A 51 -5.22 -6.74 3.15
CA LEU A 51 -5.84 -8.06 3.21
C LEU A 51 -7.00 -8.09 4.18
N ASP A 52 -6.88 -7.39 5.31
CA ASP A 52 -7.97 -7.34 6.28
C ASP A 52 -9.02 -6.26 5.99
N GLY A 53 -8.94 -5.57 4.86
CA GLY A 53 -9.97 -4.62 4.49
C GLY A 53 -9.75 -3.18 4.96
N GLU A 54 -8.59 -2.82 5.52
CA GLU A 54 -8.35 -1.48 6.09
C GLU A 54 -8.64 -0.38 5.06
N ARG A 55 -9.36 0.68 5.49
CA ARG A 55 -9.84 1.74 4.61
C ARG A 55 -9.43 3.11 5.08
N LEU A 56 -8.98 3.93 4.14
CA LEU A 56 -8.85 5.36 4.37
C LEU A 56 -10.25 5.97 4.51
N LEU A 57 -10.48 6.73 5.57
CA LEU A 57 -11.75 7.40 5.84
C LEU A 57 -11.65 8.89 5.56
N ALA A 58 -10.59 9.51 6.07
CA ALA A 58 -10.34 10.93 5.92
C ALA A 58 -8.85 11.24 5.94
N VAL A 59 -8.49 12.38 5.36
CA VAL A 59 -7.15 12.95 5.44
C VAL A 59 -7.28 14.38 5.93
N ILE A 60 -6.41 14.76 6.85
CA ILE A 60 -6.20 16.15 7.24
C ILE A 60 -4.90 16.59 6.58
N GLU A 61 -5.03 17.50 5.62
CA GLU A 61 -3.87 17.98 4.88
C GLU A 61 -3.13 19.03 5.72
N GLU A 62 -1.84 18.81 5.99
CA GLU A 62 -0.96 19.84 6.55
C GLU A 62 -0.03 20.31 5.44
N LEU A 63 -0.52 21.24 4.61
CA LEU A 63 0.21 21.72 3.45
C LEU A 63 1.08 22.93 3.85
N GLU A 64 2.26 22.68 4.44
CA GLU A 64 3.32 23.68 4.34
C GLU A 64 4.03 23.52 2.98
N GLY A 65 3.86 24.51 2.08
CA GLY A 65 4.62 24.59 0.83
C GLY A 65 4.18 23.67 -0.31
N GLY A 66 2.98 23.08 -0.25
CA GLY A 66 2.31 22.47 -1.41
C GLY A 66 2.85 21.12 -1.90
N ARG A 67 3.66 20.41 -1.10
CA ARG A 67 4.20 19.09 -1.50
C ARG A 67 3.34 17.89 -1.09
N GLY A 68 2.36 18.05 -0.20
CA GLY A 68 1.46 16.96 0.20
C GLY A 68 2.15 15.86 1.01
N ASP A 69 3.36 16.13 1.51
CA ASP A 69 4.21 15.16 2.21
C ASP A 69 3.89 15.08 3.71
N GLU A 70 3.04 15.98 4.22
CA GLU A 70 2.70 16.13 5.64
C GLU A 70 1.19 16.16 5.85
N GLY A 71 0.76 15.62 6.98
CA GLY A 71 -0.66 15.55 7.32
C GLY A 71 -1.00 14.35 8.18
N VAL A 72 -2.29 14.06 8.24
CA VAL A 72 -2.87 12.99 9.04
C VAL A 72 -3.76 12.13 8.16
N ALA A 73 -3.48 10.84 8.07
CA ALA A 73 -4.35 9.84 7.46
C ALA A 73 -5.12 9.10 8.55
N ILE A 74 -6.45 9.06 8.40
CA ILE A 74 -7.36 8.40 9.33
C ILE A 74 -7.97 7.21 8.61
N THR A 75 -7.74 6.01 9.13
CA THR A 75 -8.37 4.78 8.66
C THR A 75 -9.41 4.30 9.66
N ASP A 76 -10.14 3.26 9.29
CA ASP A 76 -11.02 2.54 10.20
C ASP A 76 -10.28 1.77 11.29
N ARG A 77 -8.94 1.65 11.22
CA ARG A 77 -8.13 0.87 12.17
C ARG A 77 -6.98 1.62 12.82
N ARG A 78 -6.52 2.72 12.23
CA ARG A 78 -5.33 3.44 12.67
C ARG A 78 -5.42 4.92 12.34
N ILE A 79 -4.59 5.68 13.02
CA ILE A 79 -4.25 7.05 12.63
C ILE A 79 -2.76 7.08 12.31
N ALA A 80 -2.41 7.68 11.18
CA ALA A 80 -1.04 7.89 10.74
C ALA A 80 -0.80 9.38 10.55
N THR A 81 0.37 9.85 10.97
CA THR A 81 0.84 11.21 10.74
C THR A 81 2.17 11.16 10.03
N ARG A 82 2.44 12.15 9.20
CA ARG A 82 3.74 12.34 8.58
C ARG A 82 4.20 13.78 8.77
N ALA A 83 5.40 13.94 9.29
CA ALA A 83 6.03 15.23 9.53
C ALA A 83 7.54 15.12 9.31
N ALA A 84 8.15 16.08 8.62
CA ALA A 84 9.58 16.08 8.32
C ALA A 84 10.10 14.77 7.66
N GLY A 85 9.25 14.11 6.87
CA GLY A 85 9.57 12.86 6.17
C GLY A 85 9.45 11.58 7.01
N GLU A 86 9.17 11.68 8.31
CA GLU A 86 8.94 10.53 9.20
C GLU A 86 7.44 10.22 9.24
N THR A 87 7.06 8.97 8.97
CA THR A 87 5.68 8.49 9.15
C THR A 87 5.56 7.79 10.51
N ARG A 88 4.63 8.23 11.34
CA ARG A 88 4.26 7.57 12.60
C ARG A 88 2.82 7.10 12.50
N SER A 89 2.53 5.92 13.02
CA SER A 89 1.16 5.39 13.01
C SER A 89 0.85 4.65 14.29
N VAL A 90 -0.40 4.73 14.74
CA VAL A 90 -0.92 3.95 15.86
C VAL A 90 -2.23 3.30 15.51
N ARG A 91 -2.43 2.05 15.95
CA ARG A 91 -3.71 1.36 15.84
C ARG A 91 -4.70 1.96 16.84
N LEU A 92 -5.95 2.17 16.41
CA LEU A 92 -7.01 2.72 17.26
C LEU A 92 -7.35 1.82 18.44
N SER A 93 -7.14 0.50 18.32
CA SER A 93 -7.28 -0.45 19.44
C SER A 93 -6.25 -0.24 20.56
N LEU A 94 -5.13 0.44 20.28
CA LEU A 94 -4.10 0.75 21.27
C LEU A 94 -4.27 2.15 21.88
N VAL A 95 -5.10 3.01 21.30
CA VAL A 95 -5.32 4.37 21.76
C VAL A 95 -6.12 4.33 23.07
N THR A 96 -5.58 4.94 24.11
CA THR A 96 -6.16 4.99 25.46
C THR A 96 -6.64 6.37 25.86
N GLY A 97 -6.20 7.42 25.15
CA GLY A 97 -6.59 8.78 25.46
C GLY A 97 -6.00 9.79 24.48
N VAL A 98 -6.43 11.03 24.62
CA VAL A 98 -6.02 12.14 23.77
C VAL A 98 -5.96 13.43 24.56
N GLU A 99 -4.91 14.22 24.36
CA GLU A 99 -4.74 15.54 24.96
C GLU A 99 -4.55 16.60 23.88
N LEU A 100 -5.39 17.63 23.88
CA LEU A 100 -5.29 18.76 22.96
C LEU A 100 -4.65 19.94 23.67
N ARG A 101 -3.65 20.54 23.02
CA ARG A 101 -3.01 21.79 23.46
C ARG A 101 -3.11 22.82 22.35
N HIS A 102 -3.54 24.02 22.73
CA HIS A 102 -3.60 25.17 21.84
C HIS A 102 -2.41 26.08 22.09
N GLU A 103 -1.69 26.37 21.01
CA GLU A 103 -0.58 27.31 20.98
C GLU A 103 -0.96 28.46 20.04
N THR A 104 -0.21 29.57 20.07
CA THR A 104 -0.57 30.81 19.34
C THR A 104 -0.68 30.58 17.83
N ASP A 105 0.20 29.76 17.27
CA ASP A 105 0.37 29.53 15.83
C ASP A 105 0.03 28.09 15.40
N LYS A 106 -0.19 27.18 16.34
CA LYS A 106 -0.45 25.76 16.05
C LYS A 106 -1.34 25.10 17.11
N SER A 107 -1.88 23.94 16.79
CA SER A 107 -2.48 23.05 17.78
C SER A 107 -1.72 21.74 17.80
N SER A 108 -1.47 21.21 18.98
CA SER A 108 -0.81 19.93 19.17
C SER A 108 -1.75 18.94 19.83
N LEU A 109 -1.85 17.75 19.24
CA LEU A 109 -2.68 16.65 19.73
C LEU A 109 -1.77 15.50 20.15
N THR A 110 -1.69 15.23 21.44
CA THR A 110 -0.95 14.09 21.97
C THR A 110 -1.88 12.89 22.03
N VAL A 111 -1.57 11.86 21.27
CA VAL A 111 -2.29 10.58 21.28
C VAL A 111 -1.58 9.64 22.25
N LEU A 112 -2.31 9.16 23.26
CA LEU A 112 -1.82 8.21 24.25
C LEU A 112 -2.16 6.79 23.79
N ALA A 113 -1.17 5.90 23.74
CA ALA A 113 -1.35 4.53 23.30
C ALA A 113 -0.50 3.53 24.12
N GLY A 114 -1.11 2.98 25.17
CA GLY A 114 -0.42 2.10 26.12
C GLY A 114 0.71 2.84 26.84
N LYS A 115 1.96 2.38 26.66
CA LYS A 115 3.17 3.03 27.23
C LYS A 115 3.79 4.08 26.29
N HIS A 116 3.22 4.28 25.12
CA HIS A 116 3.74 5.17 24.11
C HIS A 116 2.81 6.37 23.93
N SER A 117 3.37 7.49 23.52
CA SER A 117 2.62 8.63 23.02
C SER A 117 3.31 9.19 21.80
N PHE A 118 2.54 9.81 20.92
CA PHE A 118 3.10 10.66 19.87
C PHE A 118 2.21 11.86 19.66
N THR A 119 2.82 12.93 19.16
CA THR A 119 2.17 14.22 18.99
C THR A 119 1.94 14.48 17.51
N ILE A 120 0.70 14.84 17.18
CA ILE A 120 0.30 15.37 15.89
C ILE A 120 0.33 16.89 16.02
N VAL A 121 1.14 17.55 15.20
CA VAL A 121 1.22 19.01 15.18
C VAL A 121 0.46 19.49 13.97
N MET A 122 -0.46 20.43 14.17
CA MET A 122 -1.35 20.97 13.16
C MET A 122 -1.18 22.49 13.10
N GLN A 123 -0.67 22.99 11.99
CA GLN A 123 -0.40 24.42 11.79
C GLN A 123 -1.42 25.01 10.83
N SER A 124 -1.48 24.46 9.62
CA SER A 124 -2.37 24.92 8.55
C SER A 124 -3.81 24.48 8.78
N SER A 125 -4.02 23.32 9.40
CA SER A 125 -5.35 22.79 9.73
C SER A 125 -5.65 22.84 11.22
N ARG A 126 -5.10 23.82 11.97
CA ARG A 126 -5.30 23.95 13.43
C ARG A 126 -6.78 23.95 13.87
N GLU A 127 -7.70 24.41 13.01
CA GLU A 127 -9.14 24.41 13.25
C GLU A 127 -9.74 23.00 13.32
N ALA A 128 -9.10 22.01 12.69
CA ALA A 128 -9.53 20.61 12.73
C ALA A 128 -9.06 19.87 14.00
N ALA A 129 -8.12 20.44 14.78
CA ALA A 129 -7.56 19.77 15.95
C ALA A 129 -8.60 19.46 17.06
N PRO A 130 -9.53 20.37 17.42
CA PRO A 130 -10.60 20.07 18.38
C PRO A 130 -11.53 18.93 17.93
N ASP A 131 -11.82 18.85 16.63
CA ASP A 131 -12.70 17.82 16.10
C ASP A 131 -11.98 16.47 15.99
N LEU A 132 -10.69 16.47 15.65
CA LEU A 132 -9.84 15.28 15.71
C LEU A 132 -9.72 14.75 17.15
N ALA A 133 -9.56 15.65 18.12
CA ALA A 133 -9.56 15.30 19.53
C ALA A 133 -10.90 14.67 19.96
N ARG A 134 -12.03 15.28 19.57
CA ARG A 134 -13.37 14.77 19.89
C ARG A 134 -13.62 13.40 19.26
N TRP A 135 -13.23 13.21 18.01
CA TRP A 135 -13.32 11.93 17.32
C TRP A 135 -12.49 10.85 18.03
N LEU A 136 -11.23 11.15 18.39
CA LEU A 136 -10.40 10.19 19.13
C LEU A 136 -10.99 9.87 20.51
N ASP A 137 -11.50 10.87 21.23
CA ASP A 137 -12.17 10.67 22.52
C ASP A 137 -13.37 9.73 22.37
N GLU A 138 -14.22 9.92 21.36
CA GLU A 138 -15.33 9.01 21.07
C GLU A 138 -14.84 7.60 20.74
N VAL A 139 -13.82 7.46 19.88
CA VAL A 139 -13.23 6.15 19.54
C VAL A 139 -12.69 5.45 20.79
N THR A 140 -12.11 6.18 21.75
CA THR A 140 -11.62 5.58 23.01
C THR A 140 -12.72 5.04 23.92
N ARG A 141 -13.98 5.49 23.74
CA ARG A 141 -15.15 4.96 24.47
C ARG A 141 -15.66 3.66 23.88
N LEU A 142 -15.32 3.35 22.63
CA LEU A 142 -15.63 2.05 22.02
C LEU A 142 -14.73 0.96 22.61
N ALA A 143 -15.25 -0.25 22.78
CA ALA A 143 -14.45 -1.40 23.14
C ALA A 143 -13.38 -1.68 22.06
N PRO A 144 -12.14 -2.06 22.42
CA PRO A 144 -11.04 -2.22 21.44
C PRO A 144 -11.36 -3.16 20.26
N GLU A 145 -12.17 -4.19 20.50
CA GLU A 145 -12.60 -5.18 19.51
C GLU A 145 -13.56 -4.55 18.50
N THR A 146 -14.50 -3.74 19.00
CA THR A 146 -15.47 -2.99 18.18
C THR A 146 -14.80 -1.93 17.30
N ARG A 147 -13.64 -1.40 17.72
CA ARG A 147 -12.83 -0.49 16.88
C ARG A 147 -12.22 -1.20 15.67
N MET A 148 -12.14 -2.53 15.68
CA MET A 148 -11.50 -3.33 14.63
C MET A 148 -12.49 -4.06 13.72
N GLU A 149 -13.79 -3.96 13.96
CA GLU A 149 -14.81 -4.60 13.12
C GLU A 149 -14.67 -4.13 11.67
N ALA A 150 -14.28 -5.05 10.80
CA ALA A 150 -14.09 -4.76 9.39
C ALA A 150 -15.44 -4.50 8.72
N SER A 151 -15.51 -3.45 7.89
CA SER A 151 -16.66 -3.26 7.02
C SER A 151 -16.77 -4.45 6.06
N THR A 152 -17.90 -5.17 6.11
CA THR A 152 -18.20 -6.33 5.25
C THR A 152 -18.52 -5.96 3.80
N ARG A 153 -18.65 -4.67 3.48
CA ARG A 153 -19.00 -4.23 2.11
C ARG A 153 -17.80 -4.34 1.18
N SER A 154 -17.89 -5.14 0.14
CA SER A 154 -16.89 -5.19 -0.94
C SER A 154 -16.73 -3.81 -1.61
N TRP A 155 -15.51 -3.52 -2.08
CA TRP A 155 -15.28 -2.40 -2.99
C TRP A 155 -15.96 -2.69 -4.34
N PRO A 156 -16.34 -1.67 -5.13
CA PRO A 156 -16.87 -1.89 -6.48
C PRO A 156 -15.87 -2.69 -7.31
N SER A 157 -16.38 -3.70 -8.02
CA SER A 157 -15.60 -4.59 -8.89
C SER A 157 -14.99 -3.81 -10.04
N THR A 158 -13.68 -3.92 -10.23
CA THR A 158 -12.97 -3.43 -11.41
C THR A 158 -13.16 -4.36 -12.61
N GLU A 159 -12.66 -3.91 -13.77
CA GLU A 159 -12.53 -4.70 -14.99
C GLU A 159 -11.78 -6.02 -14.71
N GLU A 160 -10.68 -5.98 -13.95
CA GLU A 160 -9.91 -7.18 -13.62
C GLU A 160 -10.67 -8.15 -12.70
N ALA A 161 -11.48 -7.65 -11.76
CA ALA A 161 -12.36 -8.49 -10.96
C ALA A 161 -13.53 -9.08 -11.79
N ALA A 162 -14.06 -8.29 -12.73
CA ALA A 162 -15.08 -8.76 -13.69
C ALA A 162 -14.52 -9.85 -14.61
N LEU A 163 -13.28 -9.72 -15.08
CA LEU A 163 -12.58 -10.73 -15.88
C LEU A 163 -12.42 -12.07 -15.13
N ALA A 164 -12.00 -12.02 -13.87
CA ALA A 164 -11.87 -13.22 -13.05
C ALA A 164 -13.23 -13.91 -12.82
N ALA A 165 -14.29 -13.13 -12.59
CA ALA A 165 -15.65 -13.65 -12.47
C ALA A 165 -16.16 -14.25 -13.80
N ALA A 166 -15.89 -13.60 -14.93
CA ALA A 166 -16.26 -14.07 -16.26
C ALA A 166 -15.61 -15.41 -16.61
N LEU A 167 -14.30 -15.57 -16.34
CA LEU A 167 -13.60 -16.84 -16.55
C LEU A 167 -14.19 -17.98 -15.70
N SER A 168 -14.58 -17.67 -14.45
CA SER A 168 -15.27 -18.63 -13.57
C SER A 168 -16.61 -19.05 -14.13
N ALA A 169 -17.44 -18.07 -14.55
CA ALA A 169 -18.77 -18.33 -15.09
C ALA A 169 -18.74 -19.19 -16.36
N ARG A 170 -17.64 -19.15 -17.12
CA ARG A 170 -17.40 -19.96 -18.32
C ARG A 170 -16.84 -21.36 -18.03
N GLY A 171 -16.50 -21.66 -16.77
CA GLY A 171 -15.82 -22.90 -16.39
C GLY A 171 -14.38 -23.01 -16.87
N GLU A 172 -13.80 -21.91 -17.37
CA GLU A 172 -12.39 -21.84 -17.81
C GLU A 172 -11.43 -21.66 -16.63
N LEU A 173 -11.96 -21.24 -15.48
CA LEU A 173 -11.22 -21.08 -14.24
C LEU A 173 -12.03 -21.67 -13.06
N PRO A 174 -11.42 -22.50 -12.18
CA PRO A 174 -12.11 -22.96 -10.98
C PRO A 174 -12.51 -21.78 -10.05
N ASP A 175 -13.68 -21.86 -9.40
CA ASP A 175 -14.19 -20.81 -8.49
C ASP A 175 -13.20 -20.42 -7.37
N ALA A 176 -12.39 -21.37 -6.91
CA ALA A 176 -11.33 -21.09 -5.93
C ALA A 176 -10.26 -20.16 -6.52
N HIS A 177 -9.83 -20.41 -7.76
CA HIS A 177 -8.85 -19.59 -8.46
C HIS A 177 -9.44 -18.22 -8.85
N ALA A 178 -10.71 -18.16 -9.24
CA ALA A 178 -11.38 -16.89 -9.52
C ALA A 178 -11.44 -16.00 -8.27
N ARG A 179 -11.84 -16.56 -7.12
CA ARG A 179 -11.84 -15.84 -5.83
C ARG A 179 -10.44 -15.38 -5.43
N GLU A 180 -9.42 -16.22 -5.64
CA GLU A 180 -8.04 -15.84 -5.39
C GLU A 180 -7.59 -14.67 -6.28
N LEU A 181 -7.89 -14.71 -7.58
CA LEU A 181 -7.60 -13.61 -8.50
C LEU A 181 -8.30 -12.32 -8.08
N CYS A 182 -9.59 -12.37 -7.72
CA CYS A 182 -10.29 -11.20 -7.21
C CYS A 182 -9.62 -10.61 -5.96
N ALA A 183 -9.22 -11.45 -4.99
CA ALA A 183 -8.52 -10.98 -3.80
C ALA A 183 -7.17 -10.32 -4.13
N ARG A 184 -6.45 -10.85 -5.12
CA ARG A 184 -5.17 -10.30 -5.60
C ARG A 184 -5.37 -8.98 -6.35
N VAL A 185 -6.43 -8.87 -7.16
CA VAL A 185 -6.83 -7.63 -7.85
C VAL A 185 -7.18 -6.54 -6.84
N ASP A 186 -7.95 -6.87 -5.80
CA ASP A 186 -8.25 -5.95 -4.70
C ASP A 186 -6.96 -5.40 -4.05
N VAL A 187 -5.95 -6.25 -3.84
CA VAL A 187 -4.65 -5.83 -3.29
C VAL A 187 -3.91 -4.93 -4.27
N LEU A 188 -3.92 -5.22 -5.57
CA LEU A 188 -3.31 -4.40 -6.62
C LEU A 188 -3.91 -2.99 -6.63
N GLU A 189 -5.24 -2.89 -6.64
CA GLU A 189 -5.95 -1.61 -6.67
C GLU A 189 -5.68 -0.78 -5.42
N ARG A 190 -5.71 -1.42 -4.25
CA ARG A 190 -5.40 -0.72 -3.00
C ARG A 190 -3.95 -0.26 -2.97
N ASN A 191 -3.02 -1.06 -3.49
CA ASN A 191 -1.63 -0.64 -3.66
C ASN A 191 -1.51 0.58 -4.59
N ASP A 192 -2.25 0.60 -5.69
CA ASP A 192 -2.26 1.73 -6.62
C ASP A 192 -2.90 2.98 -6.01
N ARG A 193 -3.98 2.82 -5.24
CA ARG A 193 -4.74 3.93 -4.65
C ARG A 193 -4.09 4.52 -3.41
N PHE A 194 -3.57 3.67 -2.52
CA PHE A 194 -3.12 4.04 -1.18
C PHE A 194 -1.63 3.77 -0.94
N GLY A 195 -0.88 3.36 -1.96
CA GLY A 195 0.50 2.90 -1.77
C GLY A 195 0.53 1.48 -1.20
N ARG A 196 1.71 0.88 -1.11
CA ARG A 196 1.83 -0.55 -0.80
C ARG A 196 1.31 -0.89 0.60
N GLY A 197 0.38 -1.84 0.68
CA GLY A 197 -0.13 -2.35 1.95
C GLY A 197 0.89 -3.21 2.70
N ALA A 198 0.64 -3.47 3.98
CA ALA A 198 1.49 -4.34 4.79
C ALA A 198 0.68 -5.19 5.79
N ARG A 199 1.18 -6.39 6.10
CA ARG A 199 0.64 -7.28 7.12
C ARG A 199 1.77 -7.96 7.87
N GLY A 200 1.71 -7.94 9.20
CA GLY A 200 2.71 -8.61 10.05
C GLY A 200 4.15 -8.16 9.79
N GLY A 201 4.35 -6.87 9.49
CA GLY A 201 5.68 -6.31 9.16
C GLY A 201 6.18 -6.61 7.75
N LYS A 202 5.37 -7.23 6.89
CA LYS A 202 5.70 -7.52 5.50
C LYS A 202 4.86 -6.68 4.55
N TRP A 203 5.48 -6.20 3.49
CA TRP A 203 4.80 -5.54 2.38
C TRP A 203 3.99 -6.53 1.57
N LEU A 204 2.91 -6.05 0.94
CA LEU A 204 2.01 -6.90 0.15
C LEU A 204 2.27 -6.72 -1.35
N SER A 205 2.40 -7.83 -2.06
CA SER A 205 2.34 -7.91 -3.52
C SER A 205 1.06 -8.66 -3.93
N PRO A 206 0.33 -8.21 -4.96
CA PRO A 206 -0.83 -8.94 -5.46
C PRO A 206 -0.42 -10.24 -6.17
N LEU A 207 0.83 -10.37 -6.60
CA LEU A 207 1.32 -11.54 -7.34
C LEU A 207 1.42 -12.78 -6.46
N SER A 208 1.26 -13.97 -7.07
CA SER A 208 1.59 -15.25 -6.41
C SER A 208 3.08 -15.30 -6.07
N VAL A 209 3.50 -16.19 -5.17
CA VAL A 209 4.94 -16.31 -4.84
C VAL A 209 5.76 -16.60 -6.10
N ALA A 210 5.27 -17.45 -7.01
CA ALA A 210 5.95 -17.78 -8.25
C ALA A 210 6.07 -16.56 -9.19
N ASP A 211 4.98 -15.82 -9.38
CA ASP A 211 4.96 -14.60 -10.20
C ASP A 211 5.81 -13.49 -9.58
N PHE A 212 5.79 -13.36 -8.25
CA PHE A 212 6.57 -12.36 -7.53
C PHE A 212 8.07 -12.63 -7.61
N VAL A 213 8.49 -13.89 -7.43
CA VAL A 213 9.88 -14.32 -7.63
C VAL A 213 10.32 -14.03 -9.07
N HIS A 214 9.45 -14.30 -10.06
CA HIS A 214 9.73 -13.99 -11.46
C HIS A 214 9.86 -12.49 -11.70
N ALA A 215 8.94 -11.68 -11.17
CA ALA A 215 8.97 -10.22 -11.27
C ALA A 215 10.24 -9.63 -10.64
N LEU A 216 10.65 -10.11 -9.46
CA LEU A 216 11.93 -9.74 -8.86
C LEU A 216 13.12 -10.16 -9.72
N GLY A 217 13.06 -11.32 -10.38
CA GLY A 217 14.08 -11.76 -11.34
C GLY A 217 14.21 -10.83 -12.56
N ILE A 218 13.08 -10.31 -13.07
CA ILE A 218 13.08 -9.30 -14.13
C ILE A 218 13.67 -7.97 -13.60
N ALA A 219 13.26 -7.56 -12.40
CA ALA A 219 13.63 -6.26 -11.83
C ALA A 219 15.11 -6.19 -11.41
N MET A 220 15.60 -7.25 -10.77
CA MET A 220 16.92 -7.32 -10.11
C MET A 220 17.94 -8.16 -10.87
N GLY A 221 17.51 -8.96 -11.85
CA GLY A 221 18.31 -10.03 -12.44
C GLY A 221 18.19 -11.36 -11.68
N ALA A 222 18.91 -12.38 -12.13
CA ALA A 222 18.89 -13.69 -11.50
C ALA A 222 19.45 -13.63 -10.06
N PRO A 223 18.77 -14.24 -9.07
CA PRO A 223 19.29 -14.28 -7.71
C PRO A 223 20.57 -15.12 -7.66
N ALA A 224 21.59 -14.61 -6.97
CA ALA A 224 22.84 -15.33 -6.72
C ALA A 224 22.63 -16.54 -5.80
N ARG A 225 21.64 -16.46 -4.90
CA ARG A 225 21.23 -17.56 -4.04
C ARG A 225 19.71 -17.58 -3.91
N ARG A 226 19.14 -18.80 -3.96
CA ARG A 226 17.76 -19.07 -3.59
C ARG A 226 17.74 -20.14 -2.52
N LYS A 227 17.03 -19.90 -1.43
CA LYS A 227 16.77 -20.86 -0.36
C LYS A 227 15.27 -20.89 -0.09
N VAL A 228 14.72 -22.09 0.10
CA VAL A 228 13.36 -22.27 0.63
C VAL A 228 13.51 -22.85 2.03
N ASP A 229 12.91 -22.19 3.02
CA ASP A 229 12.99 -22.54 4.44
C ASP A 229 11.57 -22.55 5.02
N GLY A 230 10.96 -23.74 5.07
CA GLY A 230 9.54 -23.88 5.38
C GLY A 230 8.66 -23.08 4.42
N ALA A 231 7.84 -22.18 4.98
CA ALA A 231 6.94 -21.31 4.22
C ALA A 231 7.61 -20.02 3.68
N VAL A 232 8.92 -19.85 3.87
CA VAL A 232 9.67 -18.65 3.47
C VAL A 232 10.60 -18.97 2.30
N THR A 233 10.47 -18.23 1.22
CA THR A 233 11.46 -18.19 0.13
C THR A 233 12.40 -17.00 0.36
N VAL A 234 13.70 -17.26 0.41
CA VAL A 234 14.75 -16.25 0.55
C VAL A 234 15.54 -16.16 -0.75
N LEU A 235 15.65 -14.95 -1.30
CA LEU A 235 16.42 -14.65 -2.50
C LEU A 235 17.51 -13.63 -2.18
N ASP A 236 18.77 -13.96 -2.50
CA ASP A 236 19.89 -13.02 -2.42
C ASP A 236 20.25 -12.56 -3.84
N PHE A 237 20.18 -11.26 -4.09
CA PHE A 237 20.55 -10.63 -5.35
C PHE A 237 21.89 -9.90 -5.20
N ALA A 238 22.82 -10.17 -6.12
CA ALA A 238 24.03 -9.37 -6.25
C ALA A 238 23.68 -8.08 -7.00
N LEU A 239 23.95 -6.93 -6.39
CA LEU A 239 23.68 -5.65 -7.05
C LEU A 239 24.81 -5.38 -8.06
N ARG A 240 24.45 -5.17 -9.34
CA ARG A 240 25.42 -4.94 -10.42
C ARG A 240 26.32 -3.71 -10.19
N ARG A 241 25.87 -2.75 -9.38
CA ARG A 241 26.68 -1.65 -8.85
C ARG A 241 26.42 -1.52 -7.34
N PRO A 242 27.46 -1.44 -6.51
CA PRO A 242 27.28 -1.09 -5.10
C PRO A 242 26.58 0.27 -4.99
N MET A 243 25.52 0.35 -4.20
CA MET A 243 24.75 1.58 -4.04
C MET A 243 25.56 2.60 -3.22
N ASN A 244 26.22 3.53 -3.89
CA ASN A 244 27.01 4.61 -3.26
C ASN A 244 26.29 5.96 -3.32
N ALA A 245 26.30 6.68 -2.21
CA ALA A 245 25.58 7.93 -1.94
C ALA A 245 26.15 9.21 -2.59
N ARG A 246 26.58 9.21 -3.86
CA ARG A 246 27.01 10.46 -4.53
C ARG A 246 26.44 10.62 -5.93
N GLY A 247 25.56 11.62 -6.06
CA GLY A 247 25.27 12.28 -7.34
C GLY A 247 23.85 12.08 -7.83
N SER A 248 23.00 13.09 -7.62
CA SER A 248 21.73 13.23 -8.33
C SER A 248 22.00 13.26 -9.85
N SER A 249 21.27 12.46 -10.62
CA SER A 249 20.90 12.88 -11.98
C SER A 249 19.42 12.61 -12.21
N ARG A 250 18.66 13.70 -12.23
CA ARG A 250 17.22 13.79 -12.53
C ARG A 250 16.91 13.67 -14.03
N ARG A 251 17.70 12.92 -14.81
CA ARG A 251 17.52 12.84 -16.28
C ARG A 251 17.79 11.43 -16.78
N ASN A 252 16.72 10.63 -16.88
CA ASN A 252 16.43 9.68 -17.96
C ASN A 252 15.27 8.77 -17.54
N ILE A 253 14.07 9.33 -17.50
CA ILE A 253 12.84 8.55 -17.64
C ILE A 253 12.49 8.64 -19.12
N SER A 254 13.13 7.79 -19.92
CA SER A 254 12.70 7.49 -21.27
C SER A 254 13.30 6.15 -21.67
N VAL A 255 12.44 5.26 -22.15
CA VAL A 255 12.71 3.92 -22.72
C VAL A 255 12.66 2.76 -21.72
N LEU A 256 11.45 2.23 -21.54
CA LEU A 256 11.25 0.79 -21.36
C LEU A 256 11.73 0.07 -22.64
N ALA A 257 12.88 -0.60 -22.57
CA ALA A 257 13.30 -1.76 -23.38
C ALA A 257 14.74 -2.18 -22.98
N PRO A 258 15.18 -3.45 -23.09
CA PRO A 258 14.60 -4.75 -22.77
C PRO A 258 15.42 -5.49 -21.67
N THR A 259 16.29 -4.80 -20.92
CA THR A 259 17.32 -5.41 -20.07
C THR A 259 17.42 -4.78 -18.68
N GLY A 260 16.38 -4.92 -17.86
CA GLY A 260 16.43 -4.60 -16.43
C GLY A 260 16.41 -3.11 -16.11
N PHE A 261 15.85 -2.78 -14.96
CA PHE A 261 15.77 -1.40 -14.47
C PHE A 261 17.18 -0.84 -14.23
N GLU A 262 17.48 0.33 -14.79
CA GLU A 262 18.67 1.09 -14.40
C GLU A 262 18.40 1.74 -13.04
N TRP A 263 19.05 1.22 -11.98
CA TRP A 263 18.86 1.68 -10.61
C TRP A 263 19.46 3.08 -10.40
N VAL A 264 18.66 3.96 -9.81
CA VAL A 264 19.07 5.32 -9.39
C VAL A 264 19.71 5.25 -8.00
N SER A 265 20.74 6.07 -7.78
CA SER A 265 21.51 6.14 -6.53
C SER A 265 20.64 6.49 -5.32
N LEU A 266 20.81 5.75 -4.21
CA LEU A 266 20.15 6.04 -2.94
C LEU A 266 20.72 7.34 -2.29
N PRO A 267 19.88 8.21 -1.72
CA PRO A 267 20.35 9.37 -0.98
C PRO A 267 20.78 8.99 0.45
N LYS A 268 22.08 9.13 0.74
CA LYS A 268 22.71 9.05 2.08
C LYS A 268 22.46 7.73 2.86
N GLY A 269 23.29 6.72 2.58
CA GLY A 269 23.38 5.51 3.38
C GLY A 269 24.70 4.76 3.18
N PRO A 270 25.02 3.74 4.02
CA PRO A 270 26.16 2.87 3.81
C PRO A 270 25.99 2.05 2.52
N THR A 271 27.11 1.73 1.87
CA THR A 271 27.11 0.97 0.61
C THR A 271 26.49 -0.42 0.77
N VAL A 272 25.39 -0.67 0.05
CA VAL A 272 24.75 -1.98 -0.05
C VAL A 272 25.29 -2.72 -1.27
N ALA A 273 25.86 -3.92 -1.06
CA ALA A 273 26.45 -4.74 -2.11
C ALA A 273 25.52 -5.84 -2.62
N SER A 274 24.60 -6.29 -1.78
CA SER A 274 23.58 -7.27 -2.14
C SER A 274 22.26 -6.94 -1.46
N MET A 275 21.17 -7.45 -2.03
CA MET A 275 19.81 -7.31 -1.51
C MET A 275 19.28 -8.70 -1.16
N ARG A 276 18.62 -8.81 -0.02
CA ARG A 276 17.89 -10.03 0.39
C ARG A 276 16.40 -9.76 0.36
N ALA A 277 15.65 -10.63 -0.30
CA ALA A 277 14.19 -10.64 -0.26
C ALA A 277 13.71 -11.85 0.54
N TYR A 278 12.81 -11.61 1.48
CA TYR A 278 12.05 -12.62 2.21
C TYR A 278 10.64 -12.65 1.65
N ILE A 279 10.17 -13.82 1.24
CA ILE A 279 8.90 -13.96 0.53
C ILE A 279 8.09 -15.04 1.22
N THR A 280 6.84 -14.75 1.55
CA THR A 280 5.89 -15.69 2.15
C THR A 280 4.55 -15.60 1.47
N ASP A 281 3.93 -16.74 1.27
CA ASP A 281 2.58 -16.79 0.75
C ASP A 281 1.58 -16.32 1.81
N LEU A 282 0.59 -15.53 1.38
CA LEU A 282 -0.53 -15.09 2.19
C LEU A 282 -1.82 -15.38 1.41
N VAL A 283 -2.93 -15.59 2.12
CA VAL A 283 -4.21 -15.78 1.44
C VAL A 283 -4.55 -14.50 0.64
N GLY A 284 -4.59 -14.61 -0.69
CA GLY A 284 -4.90 -13.50 -1.59
C GLY A 284 -3.74 -12.53 -1.90
N ALA A 285 -2.51 -12.79 -1.42
CA ALA A 285 -1.35 -11.95 -1.72
C ALA A 285 -0.01 -12.67 -1.47
N THR A 286 1.10 -12.05 -1.86
CA THR A 286 2.43 -12.42 -1.37
C THR A 286 2.92 -11.37 -0.37
N GLY A 287 3.28 -11.82 0.83
CA GLY A 287 3.96 -10.99 1.83
C GLY A 287 5.47 -11.00 1.58
N PHE A 288 6.11 -9.83 1.58
CA PHE A 288 7.55 -9.73 1.38
C PHE A 288 8.24 -8.69 2.25
N GLY A 289 9.52 -8.93 2.55
CA GLY A 289 10.43 -7.97 3.18
C GLY A 289 11.72 -7.89 2.38
N ILE A 290 12.34 -6.72 2.34
CA ILE A 290 13.59 -6.51 1.61
C ILE A 290 14.59 -5.85 2.55
N SER A 291 15.80 -6.41 2.62
CA SER A 291 16.92 -5.86 3.38
C SER A 291 18.14 -5.68 2.49
N GLY A 292 18.91 -4.61 2.75
CA GLY A 292 20.24 -4.45 2.21
C GLY A 292 21.22 -5.29 3.03
N LEU A 293 22.16 -5.95 2.36
CA LEU A 293 23.24 -6.70 2.99
C LEU A 293 24.55 -5.93 2.87
N ARG A 294 25.18 -5.66 4.01
CA ARG A 294 26.52 -5.08 4.13
C ARG A 294 27.43 -6.02 4.90
N ALA A 295 28.48 -6.54 4.27
CA ALA A 295 29.43 -7.44 4.94
C ALA A 295 28.76 -8.60 5.73
N ARG A 296 27.56 -9.04 5.29
CA ARG A 296 26.67 -10.02 5.93
C ARG A 296 25.78 -9.51 7.09
N GLU A 297 25.86 -8.24 7.44
CA GLU A 297 24.88 -7.58 8.31
C GLU A 297 23.67 -7.11 7.50
N GLU A 298 22.48 -7.31 8.04
CA GLU A 298 21.23 -6.86 7.44
C GLU A 298 20.90 -5.44 7.89
N THR A 299 20.72 -4.55 6.93
CA THR A 299 20.23 -3.20 7.15
C THR A 299 18.86 -3.08 6.50
N ALA A 300 17.81 -3.02 7.33
CA ALA A 300 16.49 -2.59 6.87
C ALA A 300 16.65 -1.17 6.32
N THR A 301 16.37 -1.00 5.04
CA THR A 301 16.58 0.26 4.34
C THR A 301 15.29 0.62 3.62
N ASP A 302 14.54 1.56 4.19
CA ASP A 302 13.36 2.15 3.55
C ASP A 302 13.69 2.67 2.15
N GLU A 303 14.93 3.10 1.95
CA GLU A 303 15.52 3.48 0.67
C GLU A 303 15.47 2.38 -0.41
N VAL A 304 15.79 1.13 -0.06
CA VAL A 304 15.72 -0.01 -1.00
C VAL A 304 14.26 -0.28 -1.38
N MET A 305 13.37 -0.12 -0.41
CA MET A 305 11.94 -0.28 -0.63
C MET A 305 11.35 0.81 -1.54
N VAL A 306 11.81 2.06 -1.46
CA VAL A 306 11.38 3.14 -2.37
C VAL A 306 11.69 2.80 -3.83
N GLU A 307 12.89 2.26 -4.09
CA GLU A 307 13.29 1.93 -5.45
C GLU A 307 12.53 0.69 -5.99
N VAL A 308 12.31 -0.32 -5.14
CA VAL A 308 11.44 -1.45 -5.47
C VAL A 308 10.03 -0.95 -5.81
N GLU A 309 9.49 0.00 -5.05
CA GLU A 309 8.18 0.62 -5.33
C GLU A 309 8.13 1.46 -6.61
N ARG A 310 9.26 1.90 -7.16
CA ARG A 310 9.27 2.64 -8.43
C ARG A 310 9.02 1.72 -9.64
N GLY A 311 9.60 0.52 -9.64
CA GLY A 311 9.57 -0.39 -10.79
C GLY A 311 8.57 -1.54 -10.67
N LEU A 312 8.41 -2.09 -9.46
CA LEU A 312 7.61 -3.29 -9.22
C LEU A 312 6.11 -3.11 -9.52
N PRO A 313 5.44 -1.99 -9.21
CA PRO A 313 3.99 -1.86 -9.47
C PRO A 313 3.60 -2.01 -10.94
N ALA A 314 4.43 -1.53 -11.87
CA ALA A 314 4.17 -1.69 -13.30
C ALA A 314 4.24 -3.17 -13.71
N LEU A 315 5.22 -3.92 -13.21
CA LEU A 315 5.34 -5.36 -13.43
C LEU A 315 4.20 -6.14 -12.78
N GLU A 316 3.82 -5.77 -11.56
CA GLU A 316 2.69 -6.37 -10.84
C GLU A 316 1.39 -6.19 -11.61
N ARG A 317 1.11 -4.98 -12.11
CA ARG A 317 -0.07 -4.69 -12.92
C ARG A 317 -0.08 -5.51 -14.21
N GLU A 318 1.03 -5.54 -14.93
CA GLU A 318 1.13 -6.28 -16.19
C GLU A 318 0.95 -7.80 -15.99
N LEU A 319 1.62 -8.39 -14.99
CA LEU A 319 1.49 -9.81 -14.69
C LEU A 319 0.08 -10.14 -14.19
N MET A 320 -0.51 -9.31 -13.32
CA MET A 320 -1.90 -9.51 -12.87
C MET A 320 -2.89 -9.43 -14.03
N ARG A 321 -2.74 -8.46 -14.93
CA ARG A 321 -3.57 -8.36 -16.14
C ARG A 321 -3.51 -9.63 -16.97
N ARG A 322 -2.31 -10.20 -17.16
CA ARG A 322 -2.13 -11.48 -17.87
C ARG A 322 -2.75 -12.64 -17.11
N ARG A 323 -2.65 -12.66 -15.78
CA ARG A 323 -3.33 -13.67 -14.94
C ARG A 323 -4.84 -13.61 -15.06
N CYS A 324 -5.43 -12.42 -15.12
CA CYS A 324 -6.86 -12.25 -15.39
C CYS A 324 -7.27 -12.70 -16.81
N ALA A 325 -6.34 -12.81 -17.76
CA ALA A 325 -6.63 -13.26 -19.13
C ALA A 325 -6.39 -14.76 -19.36
N TYR A 326 -5.45 -15.38 -18.62
CA TYR A 326 -4.97 -16.75 -18.86
C TYR A 326 -5.03 -17.68 -17.64
N GLY A 327 -5.45 -17.18 -16.47
CA GLY A 327 -5.57 -17.96 -15.24
C GLY A 327 -4.26 -18.18 -14.48
N LEU A 328 -4.33 -18.97 -13.41
CA LEU A 328 -3.23 -19.23 -12.47
C LEU A 328 -2.30 -20.36 -12.92
N ASP A 329 -2.73 -21.22 -13.84
CA ASP A 329 -2.00 -22.46 -14.18
C ASP A 329 -0.82 -22.24 -15.14
N VAL A 330 -0.80 -21.13 -15.88
CA VAL A 330 0.31 -20.79 -16.79
C VAL A 330 1.57 -20.44 -16.00
N ARG A 331 2.75 -20.91 -16.41
CA ARG A 331 3.98 -20.57 -15.67
C ARG A 331 4.33 -19.10 -15.85
N PRO A 332 4.91 -18.41 -14.84
CA PRO A 332 5.21 -16.98 -14.93
C PRO A 332 6.04 -16.60 -16.17
N ALA A 333 7.05 -17.41 -16.52
CA ALA A 333 7.93 -17.17 -17.66
C ALA A 333 7.21 -17.34 -19.02
N GLU A 334 6.28 -18.29 -19.13
CA GLU A 334 5.46 -18.46 -20.34
C GLU A 334 4.47 -17.31 -20.46
N LEU A 335 3.83 -16.95 -19.34
CA LEU A 335 2.89 -15.85 -19.26
C LEU A 335 3.54 -14.55 -19.72
N ALA A 336 4.78 -14.27 -19.30
CA ALA A 336 5.54 -13.09 -19.69
C ALA A 336 5.93 -13.05 -21.19
N GLN A 337 5.99 -14.19 -21.87
CA GLN A 337 6.34 -14.27 -23.30
C GLN A 337 5.15 -14.00 -24.23
N ILE A 338 3.92 -14.00 -23.72
CA ILE A 338 2.73 -13.69 -24.52
C ILE A 338 2.79 -12.23 -25.01
N ARG A 339 2.51 -11.98 -26.28
CA ARG A 339 2.54 -10.62 -26.83
C ARG A 339 1.39 -9.77 -26.28
N ASN A 340 1.65 -8.49 -26.00
CA ASN A 340 0.65 -7.56 -25.44
C ASN A 340 -0.62 -7.44 -26.29
N ASP A 341 -0.51 -7.48 -27.63
CA ASP A 341 -1.66 -7.41 -28.52
C ASP A 341 -2.54 -8.66 -28.43
N VAL A 342 -1.95 -9.82 -28.14
CA VAL A 342 -2.69 -11.07 -27.92
C VAL A 342 -3.43 -11.01 -26.59
N VAL A 343 -2.78 -10.54 -25.53
CA VAL A 343 -3.40 -10.32 -24.21
C VAL A 343 -4.59 -9.36 -24.33
N ALA A 344 -4.41 -8.22 -25.02
CA ALA A 344 -5.45 -7.21 -25.19
C ALA A 344 -6.67 -7.76 -25.97
N ARG A 345 -6.44 -8.49 -27.08
CA ARG A 345 -7.52 -9.14 -27.82
C ARG A 345 -8.28 -10.17 -26.98
N ARG A 346 -7.56 -10.94 -26.15
CA ARG A 346 -8.20 -11.92 -25.26
C ARG A 346 -9.07 -11.24 -24.22
N ILE A 347 -8.59 -10.18 -23.58
CA ILE A 347 -9.37 -9.40 -22.60
C ILE A 347 -10.61 -8.80 -23.25
N ALA A 348 -10.48 -8.16 -24.42
CA ALA A 348 -11.64 -7.60 -25.13
C ALA A 348 -12.70 -8.67 -25.42
N ALA A 349 -12.28 -9.84 -25.93
CA ALA A 349 -13.19 -10.95 -26.18
C ALA A 349 -13.86 -11.49 -24.90
N LEU A 350 -13.16 -11.49 -23.76
CA LEU A 350 -13.75 -11.89 -22.48
C LEU A 350 -14.81 -10.87 -22.00
N LEU A 351 -14.58 -9.57 -22.22
CA LEU A 351 -15.49 -8.50 -21.79
C LEU A 351 -16.69 -8.32 -22.71
N ASP A 352 -16.54 -8.47 -24.03
CA ASP A 352 -17.63 -8.37 -25.00
C ASP A 352 -18.71 -9.45 -24.79
N GLU A 353 -18.36 -10.52 -24.07
CA GLU A 353 -19.21 -11.66 -23.75
C GLU A 353 -19.82 -11.58 -22.33
N CYS A 354 -19.52 -10.54 -21.54
CA CYS A 354 -20.05 -10.30 -20.18
C CYS A 354 -21.30 -9.41 -20.16
#